data_AF-A0A9Q3V1L3-F1
#
_entry.id   AF-A0A9Q3V1L3-F1
#
_cell.length_a   1.000
_cell.length_b   1.000
_cell.length_c   1.000
_cell.angle_alpha   90.00
_cell.angle_beta   90.00
_cell.angle_gamma   90.00
#
_symmetry.space_group_name_H-M   'P 1'
#
loop_
_entity.id
_entity.type
_entity.pdbx_description
1 polymer ?
#
loop_
_entity_poly.entity_id
_entity_poly.type
_entity_poly.pdbx_seq_one_letter_code
_entity_poly.pdbx_strand_id
1 'polypeptide(L)'
;MITPNAQALPKNVNLTRKELILEVELNGKMKFDHLLNAIYQQMGICYKVLSANVEYMNGNNFGSFQLYINATQEESQELEFFLNHNKLLNTTVEYTCRKYS
;
A
#
# COMPACT_ATOMS: atom_id res chain seq x y z
N MET A 1 -1.75 -40.67 24.32
CA MET A 1 -2.25 -39.48 23.61
C MET A 1 -1.12 -38.47 23.57
N ILE A 2 -0.59 -38.18 22.38
CA ILE A 2 0.55 -37.28 22.19
C ILE A 2 -0.05 -35.92 21.80
N THR A 3 0.01 -34.94 22.69
CA THR A 3 -0.29 -33.55 22.36
C THR A 3 0.86 -32.98 21.52
N PRO A 4 0.61 -32.43 20.31
CA PRO A 4 1.62 -31.64 19.64
C PRO A 4 1.63 -30.25 20.28
N ASN A 5 2.66 -29.97 21.07
CA ASN A 5 3.03 -28.62 21.45
C ASN A 5 3.38 -27.87 20.15
N ALA A 6 2.44 -27.10 19.63
CA ALA A 6 2.72 -26.12 18.59
C ALA A 6 3.59 -25.03 19.22
N GLN A 7 4.90 -25.20 19.06
CA GLN A 7 5.91 -24.21 19.45
C GLN A 7 5.55 -22.90 18.75
N ALA A 8 5.10 -21.93 19.54
CA ALA A 8 4.81 -20.59 19.07
C ALA A 8 6.06 -20.01 18.40
N LEU A 9 5.94 -19.62 17.13
CA LEU A 9 7.01 -18.94 16.41
C LEU A 9 7.45 -17.69 17.19
N PRO A 10 8.76 -17.38 17.23
CA PRO A 10 9.26 -16.23 17.96
C PRO A 10 8.67 -14.93 17.37
N LYS A 11 7.88 -14.22 18.19
CA LYS A 11 7.36 -12.86 17.95
C LYS A 11 8.47 -11.82 18.00
N ASN A 12 9.40 -11.88 17.05
CA ASN A 12 10.34 -10.78 16.75
C ASN A 12 10.57 -10.74 15.24
N VAL A 13 9.47 -10.63 14.48
CA VAL A 13 9.59 -10.04 13.14
C VAL A 13 9.94 -8.58 13.39
N ASN A 14 11.14 -8.17 13.02
CA ASN A 14 11.52 -6.77 13.01
C ASN A 14 10.48 -6.02 12.16
N LEU A 15 9.55 -5.34 12.81
CA LEU A 15 8.58 -4.43 12.17
C LEU A 15 9.31 -3.14 11.78
N THR A 16 10.43 -3.27 11.07
CA THR A 16 11.15 -2.12 10.52
C THR A 16 10.27 -1.55 9.43
N ARG A 17 9.50 -0.52 9.77
CA ARG A 17 8.67 0.17 8.80
C ARG A 17 9.56 0.97 7.88
N LYS A 18 9.23 0.94 6.60
CA LYS A 18 9.94 1.67 5.55
C LYS A 18 9.07 2.80 5.05
N GLU A 19 9.73 3.90 4.70
CA GLU A 19 9.12 4.99 3.98
C GLU A 19 9.12 4.65 2.50
N LEU A 20 7.94 4.53 1.91
CA LEU A 20 7.77 4.12 0.51
C LEU A 20 6.97 5.18 -0.24
N ILE A 21 7.28 5.36 -1.52
CA ILE A 21 6.42 6.07 -2.46
C ILE A 21 5.76 5.03 -3.35
N LEU A 22 4.43 4.99 -3.28
CA LEU A 22 3.58 4.17 -4.12
C LEU A 22 2.97 5.05 -5.20
N GLU A 23 3.23 4.71 -6.46
CA GLU A 23 2.51 5.25 -7.61
C GLU A 23 1.50 4.23 -8.11
N VAL A 24 0.28 4.68 -8.42
CA VAL A 24 -0.81 3.83 -8.92
C VAL A 24 -1.50 4.53 -10.09
N GLU A 25 -1.78 3.75 -11.13
CA GLU A 25 -2.58 4.17 -12.27
C GLU A 25 -4.02 3.64 -12.18
N LEU A 26 -4.98 4.56 -12.24
CA LEU A 26 -6.40 4.28 -12.27
C LEU A 26 -6.87 4.07 -13.72
N ASN A 27 -7.59 2.98 -13.93
CA ASN A 27 -8.10 2.55 -15.24
C ASN A 27 -9.63 2.53 -15.31
N GLY A 28 -10.32 3.22 -14.39
CA GLY A 28 -11.78 3.28 -14.33
C GLY A 28 -12.45 2.09 -13.63
N LYS A 29 -11.73 1.03 -13.26
CA LYS A 29 -12.31 -0.13 -12.55
C LYS A 29 -12.47 0.09 -11.05
N MET A 30 -11.68 1.01 -10.49
CA MET A 30 -11.70 1.33 -9.08
C MET A 30 -11.77 2.84 -8.89
N LYS A 31 -12.61 3.26 -7.95
CA LYS A 31 -12.70 4.66 -7.56
C LYS A 31 -11.54 5.02 -6.63
N PHE A 32 -11.05 6.23 -6.79
CA PHE A 32 -9.90 6.76 -6.04
C PHE A 32 -10.16 6.78 -4.53
N ASP A 33 -11.32 7.30 -4.12
CA ASP A 33 -11.77 7.35 -2.73
C ASP A 33 -11.90 5.95 -2.12
N HIS A 34 -12.43 5.00 -2.88
CA HIS A 34 -12.59 3.62 -2.40
C HIS A 34 -11.25 2.95 -2.14
N LEU A 35 -10.28 3.14 -3.06
CA LEU A 35 -8.93 2.61 -2.90
C LEU A 35 -8.22 3.23 -1.69
N LEU A 36 -8.27 4.55 -1.54
CA LEU A 36 -7.70 5.23 -0.38
C LEU A 36 -8.32 4.74 0.94
N ASN A 37 -9.64 4.55 0.96
CA ASN A 37 -10.33 4.03 2.13
C ASN A 37 -9.92 2.58 2.44
N ALA A 38 -9.72 1.73 1.43
CA ALA A 38 -9.22 0.38 1.63
C ALA A 38 -7.82 0.37 2.27
N ILE A 39 -6.90 1.19 1.75
CA ILE A 39 -5.54 1.31 2.29
C ILE A 39 -5.56 1.73 3.78
N TYR A 40 -6.40 2.71 4.14
CA TYR A 40 -6.44 3.21 5.51
C TYR A 40 -7.25 2.30 6.47
N GLN A 41 -8.48 1.94 6.10
CA GLN A 41 -9.40 1.23 6.99
C GLN A 41 -9.17 -0.28 7.02
N GLN A 42 -8.83 -0.90 5.89
CA GLN A 42 -8.68 -2.36 5.82
C GLN A 42 -7.25 -2.78 6.16
N MET A 43 -6.25 -2.08 5.62
CA MET A 43 -4.84 -2.44 5.81
C MET A 43 -4.18 -1.69 6.98
N GLY A 44 -4.82 -0.64 7.52
CA GLY A 44 -4.25 0.16 8.61
C GLY A 44 -3.03 0.99 8.19
N ILE A 45 -2.80 1.17 6.88
CA ILE A 45 -1.63 1.87 6.36
C ILE A 45 -1.94 3.36 6.30
N CYS A 46 -1.23 4.13 7.12
CA CYS A 46 -1.25 5.60 7.03
C CYS A 46 -0.55 6.05 5.75
N TYR A 47 -1.20 6.94 5.00
CA TYR A 47 -0.66 7.50 3.77
C TYR A 47 -0.75 9.03 3.77
N LYS A 48 0.12 9.65 2.96
CA LYS A 48 0.04 11.06 2.58
C LYS A 48 0.01 11.14 1.06
N VAL A 49 -0.96 11.85 0.50
CA VAL A 49 -1.02 12.09 -0.95
C VAL A 49 0.10 13.07 -1.32
N LEU A 50 0.97 12.66 -2.25
CA LEU A 50 2.05 13.50 -2.78
C LEU A 50 1.63 14.21 -4.07
N SER A 51 0.97 13.46 -4.96
CA SER A 51 0.48 13.94 -6.24
C SER A 51 -0.77 13.16 -6.61
N ALA A 52 -1.74 13.81 -7.25
CA ALA A 52 -2.93 13.16 -7.76
C ALA A 52 -3.38 13.87 -9.03
N ASN A 53 -3.20 13.21 -10.17
CA ASN A 53 -3.79 13.62 -11.44
C ASN A 53 -4.92 12.63 -11.75
N VAL A 54 -6.09 12.88 -11.17
CA VAL A 54 -7.25 12.01 -11.27
C VAL A 54 -8.38 12.73 -11.98
N GLU A 55 -8.86 12.13 -13.06
CA GLU A 55 -9.98 12.63 -13.85
C GLU A 55 -11.21 11.77 -13.60
N TYR A 56 -12.38 12.42 -13.52
CA TYR A 56 -13.66 11.74 -13.39
C TYR A 56 -14.39 11.75 -14.73
N MET A 57 -14.69 10.57 -15.25
CA MET A 57 -15.45 10.40 -16.49
C MET A 57 -16.49 9.30 -16.32
N ASN A 58 -17.77 9.64 -16.53
CA ASN A 58 -18.89 8.70 -16.55
C ASN A 58 -18.99 7.77 -15.32
N GLY A 59 -18.74 8.28 -14.10
CA GLY A 59 -18.83 7.47 -12.87
C GLY A 59 -17.52 6.84 -12.42
N ASN A 60 -16.48 6.94 -13.25
CA ASN A 60 -15.22 6.23 -13.08
C ASN A 60 -14.04 7.20 -12.99
N ASN A 61 -12.98 6.76 -12.30
CA ASN A 61 -11.78 7.56 -12.10
C ASN A 61 -10.63 7.02 -12.95
N PHE A 62 -9.92 7.92 -13.63
CA PHE A 62 -8.77 7.64 -14.48
C PHE A 62 -7.58 8.52 -14.11
N GLY A 63 -6.39 8.16 -14.56
CA GLY A 63 -5.16 8.93 -14.34
C GLY A 63 -4.24 8.25 -13.33
N SER A 64 -3.38 9.01 -12.66
CA SER A 64 -2.39 8.44 -11.73
C SER A 64 -2.25 9.28 -10.46
N PHE A 65 -1.82 8.63 -9.39
CA PHE A 65 -1.54 9.31 -8.14
C PHE A 65 -0.35 8.66 -7.43
N GLN A 66 0.27 9.45 -6.56
CA GLN A 66 1.41 9.05 -5.75
C GLN A 66 1.08 9.24 -4.28
N LEU A 67 1.33 8.20 -3.49
CA LEU A 67 1.20 8.18 -2.05
C LEU A 67 2.56 7.98 -1.43
N TYR A 68 2.82 8.73 -0.37
CA TYR A 68 3.84 8.40 0.60
C TYR A 68 3.22 7.53 1.69
N ILE A 69 3.76 6.34 1.91
CA ILE A 69 3.27 5.37 2.89
C ILE A 69 4.38 4.96 3.85
N ASN A 70 4.00 4.67 5.09
CA ASN A 70 4.91 4.12 6.09
C ASN A 70 4.41 2.72 6.48
N ALA A 71 5.00 1.71 5.86
CA ALA A 71 4.51 0.34 5.90
C ALA A 71 5.62 -0.65 6.28
N THR A 72 5.25 -1.75 6.94
CA THR A 72 6.12 -2.91 7.10
C THR A 72 6.25 -3.66 5.77
N GLN A 73 7.19 -4.60 5.71
CA GLN A 73 7.33 -5.45 4.53
C GLN A 73 6.03 -6.22 4.24
N GLU A 74 5.40 -6.79 5.26
CA GLU A 74 4.15 -7.56 5.13
C GLU A 74 2.99 -6.67 4.66
N GLU A 75 2.81 -5.51 5.26
CA GLU A 75 1.79 -4.53 4.86
C GLU A 75 1.99 -4.07 3.40
N SER A 76 3.25 -3.83 2.99
CA SER A 76 3.57 -3.45 1.61
C SER A 76 3.27 -4.56 0.60
N GLN A 77 3.52 -5.82 0.98
CA GLN A 77 3.22 -6.99 0.14
C GLN A 77 1.72 -7.23 0.03
N GLU A 78 0.96 -7.04 1.12
CA GLU A 78 -0.49 -7.12 1.11
C GLU A 78 -1.10 -6.04 0.21
N LEU A 79 -0.59 -4.81 0.29
CA LEU A 79 -1.00 -3.71 -0.58
C LEU A 79 -0.72 -4.01 -2.05
N GLU A 80 0.49 -4.46 -2.38
CA GLU A 80 0.85 -4.84 -3.75
C GLU A 80 -0.05 -5.97 -4.27
N PHE A 81 -0.32 -6.99 -3.46
CA PHE A 81 -1.23 -8.07 -3.82
C PHE A 81 -2.64 -7.58 -4.10
N PHE A 82 -3.17 -6.69 -3.26
CA PHE A 82 -4.48 -6.08 -3.45
C PHE A 82 -4.56 -5.26 -4.76
N LEU A 83 -3.56 -4.43 -5.04
CA LEU A 83 -3.51 -3.62 -6.26
C LEU A 83 -3.47 -4.52 -7.51
N ASN A 84 -2.62 -5.55 -7.49
CA ASN A 84 -2.50 -6.53 -8.57
C ASN A 84 -3.79 -7.33 -8.78
N HIS A 85 -4.45 -7.74 -7.69
CA HIS A 85 -5.74 -8.43 -7.74
C HIS A 85 -6.82 -7.57 -8.43
N ASN A 86 -6.84 -6.28 -8.14
CA ASN A 86 -7.74 -5.30 -8.76
C ASN A 86 -7.28 -4.85 -10.17
N LYS A 87 -6.20 -5.44 -10.71
CA LYS A 87 -5.63 -5.12 -12.02
C LYS A 87 -5.27 -3.63 -12.14
N LEU A 88 -4.70 -3.06 -11.08
CA LEU A 88 -4.18 -1.70 -11.04
C LEU A 88 -2.67 -1.75 -11.25
N LEU A 89 -2.19 -0.98 -12.24
CA LEU A 89 -0.76 -0.82 -12.43
C LEU A 89 -0.21 -0.01 -11.25
N ASN A 90 0.85 -0.50 -10.64
CA ASN A 90 1.45 0.14 -9.49
C ASN A 90 2.98 0.01 -9.52
N THR A 91 3.66 0.94 -8.86
CA THR A 91 5.11 0.91 -8.67
C THR A 91 5.41 1.46 -7.29
N THR A 92 6.21 0.72 -6.53
CA THR A 92 6.61 1.11 -5.18
C THR A 92 8.12 1.31 -5.13
N VAL A 93 8.57 2.46 -4.60
CA VAL A 93 9.99 2.78 -4.43
C VAL A 93 10.29 3.15 -2.98
N GLU A 94 11.45 2.72 -2.47
CA GLU A 94 11.89 3.08 -1.12
C GLU A 94 12.39 4.53 -1.11
N TYR A 95 11.83 5.34 -0.21
CA TYR A 95 12.21 6.73 -0.05
C TYR A 95 13.39 6.85 0.90
N THR A 96 14.54 7.27 0.38
CA THR A 96 15.74 7.55 1.18
C THR A 96 15.98 9.06 1.22
N CYS A 97 15.54 9.70 2.32
CA CYS A 97 15.80 11.12 2.53
C CYS A 97 17.29 11.34 2.81
N ARG A 98 18.02 11.94 1.86
CA ARG A 98 19.39 12.40 2.10
C ARG A 98 19.35 13.66 2.97
N LYS A 99 19.81 13.55 4.21
CA LYS A 99 20.04 14.71 5.06
C LYS A 99 21.35 15.38 4.62
N TYR A 100 21.28 16.65 4.21
CA TYR A 100 22.48 17.47 4.09
C TYR A 100 23.04 17.68 5.51
N SER A 101 24.31 17.31 5.69
CA SER A 101 25.07 17.52 6.93
C SER A 101 25.70 18.91 6.90
#